data_AF-A0A9D8SMD8-F1
#
_entry.id   AF-A0A9D8SMD8-F1
#
_cell.length_a   1.000
_cell.length_b   1.000
_cell.length_c   1.000
_cell.angle_alpha   90.00
_cell.angle_beta   90.00
_cell.angle_gamma   90.00
#
_symmetry.space_group_name_H-M   'P 1'
#
loop_
_entity.id
_entity.type
_entity.pdbx_description
1 polymer ?
#
loop_
_entity_poly.entity_id
_entity_poly.type
_entity_poly.pdbx_seq_one_letter_code
_entity_poly.pdbx_strand_id
1 'polypeptide(L)'
;MEIAQSFCALCLLLVMGKFLRSHISLLRKLYLPSSVVGGLVGLLILTFFSDSIPPAFTAGWSKLPGFLICVVFGALFLGMQIPDLRGMWRMTASQVCFGQVCAWGQYVVGIGLTVFLLTPLFGVHSLFGNLLEIGFEGGHGTVGGLTETFTALKWEEGKDLGLTVATGGML
;
A
#
# COMPACT_ATOMS: atom_id res chain seq x y z
N MET A 1 22.22 -13.86 -6.53
CA MET A 1 21.45 -15.05 -6.06
C MET A 1 20.43 -14.70 -4.99
N GLU A 2 20.76 -13.83 -4.03
CA GLU A 2 19.85 -13.49 -2.90
C GLU A 2 18.51 -12.85 -3.33
N ILE A 3 18.50 -11.95 -4.32
CA ILE A 3 17.25 -11.35 -4.81
C ILE A 3 16.29 -12.40 -5.39
N ALA A 4 16.82 -13.40 -6.09
CA ALA A 4 15.99 -14.48 -6.64
C ALA A 4 15.40 -15.37 -5.53
N GLN A 5 16.16 -15.65 -4.47
CA GLN A 5 15.67 -16.38 -3.31
C GLN A 5 14.59 -15.60 -2.56
N SER A 6 14.80 -14.30 -2.34
CA SER A 6 13.78 -13.41 -1.77
C SER A 6 12.52 -13.30 -2.64
N PHE A 7 12.66 -13.32 -3.96
CA PHE A 7 11.51 -13.34 -4.87
C PHE A 7 10.74 -14.66 -4.77
N CYS A 8 11.42 -15.80 -4.77
CA CYS A 8 10.80 -17.11 -4.55
C CYS A 8 10.09 -17.19 -3.21
N ALA A 9 10.66 -16.60 -2.15
CA ALA A 9 10.02 -16.48 -0.84
C ALA A 9 8.67 -15.74 -0.91
N LEU A 10 8.62 -14.59 -1.59
CA LEU A 10 7.36 -13.86 -1.79
C LEU A 10 6.34 -14.67 -2.61
N CYS A 11 6.78 -15.39 -3.64
CA CYS A 11 5.90 -16.28 -4.40
C CYS A 11 5.30 -17.38 -3.53
N LEU A 12 6.11 -18.01 -2.67
CA LEU A 12 5.64 -19.04 -1.73
C LEU A 12 4.62 -18.46 -0.74
N LEU A 13 4.90 -17.30 -0.15
CA LEU A 13 3.98 -16.61 0.75
C LEU A 13 2.65 -16.27 0.06
N LEU A 14 2.69 -15.85 -1.21
CA LEU A 14 1.49 -15.57 -1.99
C LEU A 14 0.66 -16.82 -2.28
N VAL A 15 1.31 -17.95 -2.59
CA VAL A 15 0.64 -19.24 -2.75
C VAL A 15 0.02 -19.71 -1.43
N MET A 16 0.73 -19.58 -0.31
CA MET A 16 0.19 -19.87 1.02
C MET A 16 -1.00 -18.97 1.35
N GLY A 17 -0.91 -17.67 1.08
CA GLY A 17 -2.01 -16.72 1.28
C GLY A 17 -3.26 -17.08 0.47
N LYS A 18 -3.07 -17.49 -0.79
CA LYS A 18 -4.16 -17.99 -1.64
C LYS A 18 -4.79 -19.27 -1.10
N PHE A 19 -3.97 -20.22 -0.65
CA PHE A 19 -4.44 -21.47 -0.06
C PHE A 19 -5.20 -21.23 1.26
N LEU A 20 -4.69 -20.37 2.13
CA LEU A 20 -5.33 -20.04 3.39
C LEU A 20 -6.67 -19.31 3.17
N ARG A 21 -6.69 -18.37 2.21
CA ARG A 21 -7.93 -17.69 1.79
C ARG A 21 -8.99 -18.67 1.28
N SER A 22 -8.62 -19.76 0.60
CA SER A 22 -9.60 -20.73 0.11
C SER A 22 -10.20 -21.62 1.21
N HIS A 23 -9.45 -21.86 2.29
CA HIS A 23 -9.88 -22.71 3.40
C HIS A 23 -10.62 -21.96 4.50
N ILE A 24 -10.23 -20.71 4.81
CA ILE A 24 -10.83 -19.94 5.91
C ILE A 24 -12.02 -19.11 5.41
N SER A 25 -13.21 -19.35 5.97
CA SER A 25 -14.43 -18.61 5.62
C SER A 25 -14.38 -17.13 6.03
N LEU A 26 -13.74 -16.79 7.15
CA LEU A 26 -13.59 -15.42 7.62
C LEU A 26 -12.81 -14.54 6.62
N LEU A 27 -11.68 -15.04 6.10
CA LEU A 27 -10.86 -14.31 5.12
C LEU A 27 -11.62 -14.02 3.82
N ARG A 28 -12.54 -14.91 3.42
CA ARG A 28 -13.42 -14.67 2.27
C ARG A 28 -14.51 -13.65 2.56
N LYS A 29 -15.11 -13.70 3.76
CA LYS A 29 -16.13 -12.73 4.20
C LYS A 29 -15.58 -11.32 4.33
N LEU A 30 -14.31 -11.19 4.71
CA LEU A 30 -13.57 -9.92 4.77
C LEU A 30 -12.97 -9.49 3.42
N TYR A 31 -13.23 -10.21 2.33
CA TYR A 31 -12.72 -9.94 0.96
C TYR A 31 -11.19 -9.78 0.82
N LEU A 32 -10.43 -10.10 1.88
CA LEU A 32 -8.98 -9.91 2.03
C LEU A 32 -8.15 -10.46 0.86
N PRO A 33 -7.44 -9.62 0.08
CA PRO A 33 -6.59 -10.06 -1.03
C PRO A 33 -5.57 -11.12 -0.60
N SER A 34 -5.27 -12.10 -1.47
CA SER A 34 -4.30 -13.16 -1.17
C SER A 34 -2.90 -12.61 -0.84
N SER A 35 -2.53 -11.45 -1.40
CA SER A 35 -1.29 -10.73 -1.10
C SER A 35 -1.24 -10.24 0.34
N VAL A 36 -2.35 -9.69 0.87
CA VAL A 36 -2.45 -9.23 2.27
C VAL A 36 -2.38 -10.42 3.22
N VAL A 37 -3.11 -11.50 2.92
CA VAL A 37 -3.06 -12.73 3.71
C VAL A 37 -1.66 -13.33 3.72
N GLY A 38 -1.00 -13.41 2.56
CA GLY A 38 0.39 -13.87 2.46
C GLY A 38 1.37 -12.99 3.24
N GLY A 39 1.17 -11.67 3.22
CA GLY A 39 1.93 -10.72 4.02
C GLY A 39 1.75 -10.92 5.53
N LEU A 40 0.52 -11.12 6.00
CA LEU A 40 0.24 -11.44 7.42
C LEU A 40 0.89 -12.76 7.84
N VAL A 41 0.82 -13.79 7.00
CA VAL A 41 1.50 -15.07 7.24
C VAL A 41 3.02 -14.86 7.32
N GLY A 42 3.60 -14.10 6.37
CA GLY A 42 5.02 -13.77 6.38
C GLY A 42 5.43 -13.01 7.63
N LEU A 43 4.62 -12.04 8.08
CA LEU A 43 4.85 -11.28 9.30
C LEU A 43 4.83 -12.21 10.54
N LEU A 44 3.83 -13.09 10.67
CA LEU A 44 3.78 -14.05 11.77
C LEU A 44 4.98 -15.00 11.78
N ILE A 45 5.36 -15.52 10.61
CA ILE A 45 6.53 -16.40 10.46
C ILE A 45 7.80 -15.67 10.90
N LEU A 46 8.02 -14.43 10.48
CA LEU A 46 9.19 -13.66 10.87
C LEU A 46 9.19 -13.28 12.36
N THR A 47 8.04 -12.97 12.93
CA THR A 47 7.93 -12.62 14.36
C THR A 47 8.23 -13.81 15.27
N PHE A 48 7.83 -15.04 14.89
CA PHE A 48 8.01 -16.23 15.74
C PHE A 48 9.24 -17.06 15.40
N PHE A 49 9.75 -17.00 14.17
CA PHE A 49 10.83 -17.87 13.68
C PHE A 49 11.99 -17.08 13.06
N SER A 50 12.21 -15.82 13.46
CA SER A 50 13.27 -14.95 12.95
C SER A 50 14.63 -15.65 12.86
N ASP A 51 15.00 -16.39 13.91
CA ASP A 51 16.33 -16.99 14.05
C ASP A 51 16.54 -18.22 13.17
N SER A 52 15.44 -18.84 12.70
CA SER A 52 15.48 -20.03 11.83
C SER A 52 15.46 -19.68 10.35
N ILE A 53 15.21 -18.42 9.99
CA ILE A 53 15.00 -17.99 8.61
C ILE A 53 16.30 -17.36 8.06
N PRO A 54 16.83 -17.86 6.93
CA PRO A 54 18.01 -17.28 6.33
C PRO A 54 17.80 -15.79 5.99
N PRO A 55 18.79 -14.90 6.23
CA PRO A 55 18.69 -13.49 5.87
C PRO A 55 18.39 -13.24 4.39
N ALA A 56 18.82 -14.16 3.51
CA ALA A 56 18.51 -14.14 2.08
C ALA A 56 17.01 -14.23 1.75
N PHE A 57 16.16 -14.63 2.70
CA PHE A 57 14.72 -14.70 2.54
C PHE A 57 14.08 -13.31 2.41
N THR A 58 14.58 -12.31 3.14
CA THR A 58 14.02 -10.95 3.19
C THR A 58 14.90 -9.90 2.51
N ALA A 59 16.15 -10.23 2.20
CA ALA A 59 17.16 -9.31 1.64
C ALA A 59 16.68 -8.47 0.44
N GLY A 60 15.82 -9.02 -0.42
CA GLY A 60 15.30 -8.36 -1.62
C GLY A 60 13.98 -7.61 -1.44
N TRP A 61 13.28 -7.74 -0.31
CA TRP A 61 11.88 -7.28 -0.19
C TRP A 61 11.71 -5.76 -0.32
N SER A 62 12.71 -4.97 0.05
CA SER A 62 12.66 -3.51 -0.10
C SER A 62 12.86 -3.05 -1.55
N LYS A 63 13.62 -3.81 -2.36
CA LYS A 63 13.97 -3.44 -3.75
C LYS A 63 12.98 -3.98 -4.77
N LEU A 64 12.38 -5.14 -4.49
CA LEU A 64 11.47 -5.83 -5.43
C LEU A 64 10.23 -5.01 -5.80
N PRO A 65 9.51 -4.33 -4.88
CA PRO A 65 8.32 -3.56 -5.25
C PRO A 65 8.62 -2.47 -6.28
N GLY A 66 9.69 -1.68 -6.08
CA GLY A 66 10.08 -0.64 -7.03
C GLY A 66 10.40 -1.20 -8.42
N PHE A 67 11.18 -2.27 -8.48
CA PHE A 67 11.50 -2.94 -9.75
C PHE A 67 10.24 -3.48 -10.46
N LEU A 68 9.34 -4.15 -9.73
CA LEU A 68 8.10 -4.71 -10.29
C LEU A 68 7.13 -3.60 -10.76
N ILE A 69 7.04 -2.49 -10.04
CA ILE A 69 6.26 -1.30 -10.44
C ILE A 69 6.76 -0.78 -11.78
N CYS A 70 8.07 -0.62 -11.98
CA CYS A 70 8.63 -0.18 -13.26
C CYS A 70 8.24 -1.09 -14.42
N VAL A 71 8.24 -2.41 -14.21
CA VAL A 71 7.82 -3.39 -15.23
C VAL A 71 6.33 -3.25 -15.55
N VAL A 72 5.47 -3.18 -14.54
CA VAL A 72 4.01 -3.06 -14.72
C VAL A 72 3.65 -1.76 -15.43
N PHE A 73 4.18 -0.61 -14.98
CA PHE A 73 3.90 0.68 -15.62
C PHE A 73 4.49 0.76 -17.04
N GLY A 74 5.67 0.19 -17.26
CA GLY A 74 6.28 0.12 -18.60
C GLY A 74 5.44 -0.72 -19.58
N ALA A 75 4.79 -1.78 -19.10
CA ALA A 75 3.94 -2.64 -19.92
C ALA A 75 2.47 -2.17 -20.00
N LEU A 76 2.04 -1.22 -19.17
CA LEU A 76 0.63 -0.81 -19.02
C LEU A 76 0.00 -0.33 -20.34
N PHE A 77 0.79 0.32 -21.20
CA PHE A 77 0.35 0.86 -22.49
C PHE A 77 0.60 -0.08 -23.66
N LEU A 78 1.18 -1.25 -23.43
CA LEU A 78 1.51 -2.21 -24.48
C LEU A 78 0.21 -2.80 -25.05
N GLY A 79 -0.03 -2.57 -26.35
CA GLY A 79 -1.23 -3.06 -27.04
C GLY A 79 -2.44 -2.12 -26.96
N MET A 80 -2.31 -0.96 -26.31
CA MET A 80 -3.36 0.07 -26.27
C MET A 80 -3.20 1.02 -27.46
N GLN A 81 -4.30 1.32 -28.15
CA GLN A 81 -4.32 2.42 -29.11
C GLN A 81 -4.45 3.73 -28.35
N ILE A 82 -3.56 4.69 -28.61
CA ILE A 82 -3.61 6.01 -27.99
C ILE A 82 -4.80 6.77 -28.61
N PRO A 83 -5.86 7.08 -27.84
CA PRO A 83 -7.00 7.83 -28.36
C PRO A 83 -6.60 9.28 -28.66
N ASP A 84 -7.42 9.96 -29.44
CA ASP A 84 -7.26 11.39 -29.67
C ASP A 84 -7.38 12.18 -28.35
N LEU A 85 -6.62 13.27 -28.21
CA LEU A 85 -6.56 14.06 -26.98
C LEU A 85 -7.96 14.53 -26.53
N ARG A 86 -8.86 14.81 -27.47
CA ARG A 86 -10.22 15.29 -27.20
C ARG A 86 -11.13 14.17 -26.72
N GLY A 87 -11.04 12.99 -27.32
CA GLY A 87 -11.71 11.77 -26.86
C GLY A 87 -11.25 11.36 -25.47
N MET A 88 -9.94 11.37 -25.23
CA MET A 88 -9.34 11.10 -23.92
C MET A 88 -9.88 12.04 -22.86
N TRP A 89 -9.80 13.36 -23.08
CA TRP A 89 -10.30 14.36 -22.13
C TRP A 89 -11.78 14.20 -21.82
N ARG A 90 -12.62 13.95 -22.83
CA ARG A 90 -14.06 13.74 -22.63
C ARG A 90 -14.36 12.52 -21.75
N MET A 91 -13.52 11.49 -21.80
CA MET A 91 -13.68 10.27 -21.01
C MET A 91 -13.04 10.37 -19.62
N THR A 92 -11.87 10.99 -19.50
CA THR A 92 -11.11 11.02 -18.24
C THR A 92 -11.42 12.23 -17.37
N ALA A 93 -11.88 13.35 -17.91
CA ALA A 93 -12.06 14.58 -17.13
C ALA A 93 -13.04 14.40 -15.96
N SER A 94 -14.19 13.74 -16.18
CA SER A 94 -15.15 13.49 -15.11
C SER A 94 -14.58 12.56 -14.02
N GLN A 95 -13.80 11.55 -14.43
CA GLN A 95 -13.14 10.63 -13.51
C GLN A 95 -12.03 11.32 -12.70
N VAL A 96 -11.23 12.17 -13.34
CA VAL A 96 -10.19 12.96 -12.66
C VAL A 96 -10.81 13.95 -11.69
N CYS A 97 -11.86 14.68 -12.10
CA CYS A 97 -12.57 15.58 -11.20
C CYS A 97 -13.17 14.84 -10.00
N PHE A 98 -13.80 13.68 -10.23
CA PHE A 98 -14.35 12.86 -9.17
C PHE A 98 -13.25 12.36 -8.21
N GLY A 99 -12.16 11.81 -8.75
CA GLY A 99 -11.01 11.36 -7.96
C GLY A 99 -10.43 12.50 -7.12
N GLN A 100 -10.23 13.68 -7.71
CA GLN A 100 -9.77 14.85 -6.96
C GLN A 100 -10.74 15.24 -5.85
N VAL A 101 -12.06 15.30 -6.11
CA VAL A 101 -13.04 15.61 -5.07
C VAL A 101 -12.96 14.59 -3.92
N CYS A 102 -12.75 13.30 -4.21
CA CYS A 102 -12.51 12.28 -3.20
C CYS A 102 -11.21 12.54 -2.41
N ALA A 103 -10.10 12.81 -3.09
CA ALA A 103 -8.80 13.10 -2.47
C ALA A 103 -8.84 14.29 -1.52
N TRP A 104 -9.29 15.43 -2.03
CA TRP A 104 -9.44 16.65 -1.23
C TRP A 104 -10.45 16.45 -0.10
N GLY A 105 -11.52 15.69 -0.35
CA GLY A 105 -12.48 15.31 0.67
C GLY A 105 -11.84 14.51 1.81
N GLN A 106 -10.99 13.54 1.50
CA GLN A 106 -10.25 12.77 2.50
C GLN A 106 -9.25 13.63 3.27
N TYR A 107 -8.56 14.57 2.63
CA TYR A 107 -7.74 15.55 3.35
C TYR A 107 -8.55 16.40 4.33
N VAL A 108 -9.68 16.94 3.90
CA VAL A 108 -10.56 17.76 4.75
C VAL A 108 -11.05 16.95 5.96
N VAL A 109 -11.51 15.73 5.72
CA VAL A 109 -12.00 14.84 6.80
C VAL A 109 -10.85 14.42 7.72
N GLY A 110 -9.72 13.99 7.17
CA GLY A 110 -8.58 13.49 7.93
C GLY A 110 -7.92 14.58 8.78
N ILE A 111 -7.67 15.76 8.20
CA ILE A 111 -7.14 16.92 8.93
C ILE A 111 -8.16 17.41 9.95
N GLY A 112 -9.44 17.51 9.58
CA GLY A 112 -10.50 17.92 10.50
C GLY A 112 -10.60 17.01 11.73
N LEU A 113 -10.65 15.70 11.53
CA LEU A 113 -10.64 14.72 12.62
C LEU A 113 -9.36 14.83 13.46
N THR A 114 -8.22 15.06 12.82
CA THR A 114 -6.95 15.18 13.54
C THR A 114 -6.92 16.41 14.43
N VAL A 115 -7.32 17.57 13.92
CA VAL A 115 -7.29 18.84 14.67
C VAL A 115 -8.35 18.87 15.78
N PHE A 116 -9.58 18.45 15.49
CA PHE A 116 -10.69 18.61 16.43
C PHE A 116 -10.87 17.45 17.40
N LEU A 117 -10.40 16.25 17.07
CA LEU A 117 -10.64 15.04 17.87
C LEU A 117 -9.35 14.34 18.28
N LEU A 118 -8.48 13.96 17.33
CA LEU A 118 -7.35 13.08 17.64
C LEU A 118 -6.21 13.80 18.37
N THR A 119 -5.90 15.05 18.00
CA THR A 119 -4.85 15.83 18.67
C THR A 119 -5.25 16.19 20.11
N PRO A 120 -6.47 16.67 20.39
CA PRO A 120 -6.88 16.97 21.77
C PRO A 120 -7.00 15.73 22.66
N LEU A 121 -7.46 14.59 22.12
CA LEU A 121 -7.67 13.37 22.91
C LEU A 121 -6.41 12.51 23.08
N PHE A 122 -5.59 12.42 22.04
CA PHE A 122 -4.47 11.46 21.98
C PHE A 122 -3.11 12.12 21.71
N GLY A 123 -3.05 13.43 21.44
CA GLY A 123 -1.80 14.14 21.20
C GLY A 123 -1.05 13.70 19.93
N VAL A 124 -1.78 13.28 18.89
CA VAL A 124 -1.17 12.78 17.64
C VAL A 124 -0.40 13.87 16.89
N HIS A 125 0.53 13.45 16.04
CA HIS A 125 1.31 14.35 15.19
C HIS A 125 0.41 15.15 14.22
N SER A 126 0.79 16.39 13.89
CA SER A 126 -0.01 17.27 13.02
C SER A 126 -0.24 16.71 11.61
N LEU A 127 0.72 15.94 11.10
CA LEU A 127 0.65 15.28 9.79
C LEU A 127 -0.24 14.03 9.78
N PHE A 128 -0.75 13.60 10.94
CA PHE A 128 -1.59 12.40 11.05
C PHE A 128 -2.84 12.47 10.18
N GLY A 129 -3.41 13.67 10.01
CA GLY A 129 -4.59 13.87 9.17
C GLY A 129 -4.36 13.59 7.69
N ASN A 130 -3.11 13.68 7.23
CA ASN A 130 -2.75 13.39 5.85
C ASN A 130 -2.71 11.89 5.55
N LEU A 131 -2.56 11.04 6.58
CA LEU A 131 -2.47 9.60 6.41
C LEU A 131 -3.74 9.01 5.79
N LEU A 132 -4.89 9.64 6.01
CA LEU A 132 -6.15 9.18 5.43
C LEU A 132 -6.08 9.20 3.90
N GLU A 133 -5.74 10.33 3.28
CA GLU A 133 -5.61 10.41 1.82
C GLU A 133 -4.40 9.60 1.32
N ILE A 134 -3.24 9.79 1.93
CA ILE A 134 -1.98 9.19 1.47
C ILE A 134 -2.07 7.66 1.49
N GLY A 135 -2.68 7.11 2.53
CA GLY A 135 -2.84 5.68 2.72
C GLY A 135 -4.07 5.13 2.00
N PHE A 136 -5.26 5.68 2.27
CA PHE A 136 -6.52 5.06 1.86
C PHE A 136 -6.75 5.16 0.35
N GLU A 137 -6.70 6.38 -0.22
CA GLU A 137 -6.80 6.55 -1.67
C GLU A 137 -5.45 6.31 -2.36
N GLY A 138 -4.38 6.93 -1.83
CA GLY A 138 -3.05 6.86 -2.44
C GLY A 138 -2.42 5.47 -2.42
N GLY A 139 -2.77 4.63 -1.44
CA GLY A 139 -2.29 3.27 -1.30
C GLY A 139 -0.80 3.14 -0.97
N HIS A 140 -0.30 1.90 -0.96
CA HIS A 140 1.10 1.59 -0.58
C HIS A 140 2.14 2.27 -1.48
N GLY A 141 1.79 2.52 -2.75
CA GLY A 141 2.68 3.20 -3.71
C GLY A 141 2.94 4.65 -3.33
N THR A 142 1.89 5.39 -2.96
CA THR A 142 1.99 6.80 -2.55
C THR A 142 2.73 6.93 -1.23
N VAL A 143 2.44 6.08 -0.24
CA VAL A 143 3.20 6.02 1.02
C VAL A 143 4.67 5.73 0.76
N GLY A 144 4.97 4.77 -0.14
CA GLY A 144 6.33 4.45 -0.54
C GLY A 144 7.06 5.66 -1.13
N GLY A 145 6.41 6.39 -2.05
CA GLY A 145 6.94 7.61 -2.67
C GLY A 145 7.15 8.78 -1.69
N LEU A 146 6.40 8.84 -0.59
CA LEU A 146 6.49 9.90 0.42
C LEU A 146 7.39 9.56 1.61
N THR A 147 8.07 8.41 1.59
CA THR A 147 8.95 7.97 2.70
C THR A 147 10.03 9.00 3.04
N GLU A 148 10.67 9.59 2.02
CA GLU A 148 11.70 10.63 2.20
C GLU A 148 11.10 11.91 2.79
N THR A 149 9.88 12.26 2.38
CA THR A 149 9.14 13.42 2.91
C THR A 149 8.83 13.25 4.40
N PHE A 150 8.36 12.07 4.82
CA PHE A 150 8.14 11.76 6.23
C PHE A 150 9.41 11.92 7.07
N THR A 151 10.54 11.45 6.54
CA THR A 151 11.86 11.57 7.19
C THR A 151 12.30 13.04 7.28
N ALA A 152 12.14 13.81 6.21
CA ALA A 152 12.48 15.23 6.17
C ALA A 152 11.64 16.07 7.15
N LEU A 153 10.38 15.67 7.37
CA LEU A 153 9.47 16.29 8.34
C LEU A 153 9.64 15.75 9.77
N LYS A 154 10.67 14.93 10.03
CA LYS A 154 10.99 14.32 11.33
C LYS A 154 9.87 13.46 11.91
N TRP A 155 9.15 12.74 11.04
CA TRP A 155 8.08 11.85 11.44
C TRP A 155 8.18 10.51 10.69
N GLU A 156 9.18 9.72 11.05
CA GLU A 156 9.48 8.44 10.38
C GLU A 156 8.34 7.41 10.57
N GLU A 157 7.66 7.45 11.71
CA GLU A 157 6.52 6.58 12.03
C GLU A 157 5.35 6.79 11.06
N GLY A 158 5.28 7.95 10.41
CA GLY A 158 4.28 8.26 9.38
C GLY A 158 4.30 7.27 8.22
N LYS A 159 5.46 6.69 7.90
CA LYS A 159 5.59 5.64 6.87
C LYS A 159 4.83 4.38 7.25
N ASP A 160 5.08 3.84 8.43
CA ASP A 160 4.49 2.57 8.87
C ASP A 160 2.99 2.73 9.15
N LEU A 161 2.59 3.87 9.72
CA LEU A 161 1.18 4.23 9.87
C LEU A 161 0.49 4.38 8.51
N GLY A 162 1.12 5.05 7.55
CA GLY A 162 0.59 5.18 6.19
C GLY A 162 0.40 3.83 5.50
N LEU A 163 1.36 2.91 5.61
CA LEU A 163 1.24 1.55 5.07
C LEU A 163 0.11 0.76 5.76
N THR A 164 -0.10 1.01 7.05
CA THR A 164 -1.20 0.42 7.82
C THR A 164 -2.55 0.95 7.32
N VAL A 165 -2.69 2.27 7.17
CA VAL A 165 -3.92 2.89 6.63
C VAL A 165 -4.19 2.41 5.21
N ALA A 166 -3.17 2.31 4.36
CA ALA A 166 -3.30 1.75 3.01
C ALA A 166 -3.79 0.31 3.00
N THR A 167 -3.35 -0.50 3.96
CA THR A 167 -3.83 -1.87 4.11
C THR A 167 -5.27 -1.90 4.60
N GLY A 168 -5.61 -1.02 5.55
CA GLY A 168 -6.96 -0.86 6.08
C GLY A 168 -7.95 -0.37 5.02
N GLY A 169 -7.54 0.49 4.08
CA GLY A 169 -8.42 0.98 3.02
C GLY A 169 -8.80 -0.06 1.95
N MET A 170 -8.09 -1.19 1.89
CA MET A 170 -8.45 -2.31 1.02
C MET A 170 -9.46 -3.29 1.63
N LEU A 171 -9.77 -3.14 2.92
CA LEU A 171 -10.69 -3.98 3.70
C LEU A 171 -12.11 -3.42 3.70
#